data_AF-A0A9E3NWA3-F1
#
_entry.id   AF-A0A9E3NWA3-F1
#
_cell.length_a   1.000
_cell.length_b   1.000
_cell.length_c   1.000
_cell.angle_alpha   90.00
_cell.angle_beta   90.00
_cell.angle_gamma   90.00
#
_symmetry.space_group_name_H-M   'P 1'
#
loop_
_entity.id
_entity.type
_entity.pdbx_description
1 polymer ?
#
loop_
_entity_poly.entity_id
_entity_poly.type
_entity_poly.pdbx_seq_one_letter_code
_entity_poly.pdbx_strand_id
1 'polypeptide(L)'
;MNRLGVFASLGFCTLTIVACSVADIEGTTLDQDNATPAPSKAPAGCVPKGSAKGLQPTDPETLPKCACAKGGAARCVAKSDLPESLAAQLEGCSDVAGGGACVPDPLVKSGGGAPPTCKSPFGEGRCMSLCVPEVAKNAQLLDRGEGDTCAEDERCAPCTNPLKNNAPTGVCEIGTSSSAPVECEDTSTQSTPPGGGTAPAGTCPYEGPPVVDVTMFPACGDGARCVPEGAVPAESASMLKKCPTGLCAPEKSIAAGGQYLPKTCASVAGAEGRCVNVNVPAVESQKDQLPQDACDANERCAPCFNPGDGKETGACRTVSCDAPKKPAVTFASCCKLGGSPRGKCVPISMVPASSRSRLDDEDCVEGKELCAPAENLDPTHKATACNADSFVLGKYTGVCVSNCVKFGIQGVALARGNCSSVQTCAPCVQGGKPTGAPGCPGSP
;
A
#
# COMPACT_ATOMS: atom_id res chain seq x y z
N MET A 1 -23.54 -52.71 12.49
CA MET A 1 -22.19 -52.36 11.99
C MET A 1 -22.35 -51.32 10.89
N ASN A 2 -22.49 -50.05 11.26
CA ASN A 2 -22.58 -48.92 10.32
C ASN A 2 -21.29 -48.12 10.42
N ARG A 3 -20.52 -48.05 9.32
CA ARG A 3 -19.41 -47.11 9.19
C ARG A 3 -19.90 -45.92 8.38
N LEU A 4 -20.15 -44.80 9.07
CA LEU A 4 -20.23 -43.48 8.45
C LEU A 4 -18.81 -43.10 7.98
N GLY A 5 -18.64 -42.91 6.68
CA GLY A 5 -17.44 -42.32 6.10
C GLY A 5 -17.53 -40.80 6.19
N VAL A 6 -16.60 -40.20 6.93
CA VAL A 6 -16.36 -38.75 6.98
C VAL A 6 -15.67 -38.35 5.67
N PHE A 7 -16.35 -37.58 4.82
CA PHE A 7 -15.73 -36.92 3.68
C PHE A 7 -15.03 -35.66 4.16
N ALA A 8 -13.70 -35.69 4.21
CA ALA A 8 -12.88 -34.50 4.41
C ALA A 8 -12.91 -33.64 3.14
N SER A 9 -13.42 -32.42 3.26
CA SER A 9 -13.32 -31.39 2.22
C SER A 9 -11.87 -30.90 2.19
N LEU A 10 -11.14 -31.25 1.13
CA LEU A 10 -9.83 -30.69 0.83
C LEU A 10 -10.05 -29.32 0.16
N GLY A 11 -9.57 -28.25 0.81
CA GLY A 11 -9.47 -26.94 0.16
C GLY A 11 -8.44 -26.99 -0.96
N PHE A 12 -8.85 -26.64 -2.17
CA PHE A 12 -8.02 -26.74 -3.37
C PHE A 12 -7.28 -25.42 -3.60
N CYS A 13 -5.95 -25.50 -3.64
CA CYS A 13 -5.02 -24.41 -3.95
C CYS A 13 -4.82 -24.34 -5.47
N THR A 14 -5.15 -23.20 -6.08
CA THR A 14 -5.07 -22.97 -7.52
C THR A 14 -3.62 -22.81 -8.00
N LEU A 15 -3.27 -23.40 -9.14
CA LEU A 15 -2.03 -23.20 -9.88
C LEU A 15 -2.06 -21.83 -10.53
N THR A 16 -1.61 -20.85 -9.78
CA THR A 16 -1.26 -19.55 -10.32
C THR A 16 0.13 -19.25 -9.79
N ILE A 17 1.14 -19.27 -10.67
CA ILE A 17 2.44 -18.71 -10.31
C ILE A 17 2.25 -17.20 -10.48
N VAL A 18 1.78 -16.54 -9.42
CA VAL A 18 1.39 -15.12 -9.42
C VAL A 18 2.64 -14.25 -9.35
N ALA A 19 3.52 -14.32 -10.32
CA ALA A 19 4.65 -13.43 -10.27
C ALA A 19 4.11 -11.97 -10.36
N CYS A 20 4.32 -11.21 -9.28
CA CYS A 20 3.57 -9.99 -9.01
C CYS A 20 3.78 -9.01 -10.16
N SER A 21 2.77 -8.82 -11.00
CA SER A 21 2.62 -7.60 -11.77
C SER A 21 1.58 -6.78 -11.02
N VAL A 22 2.03 -5.73 -10.35
CA VAL A 22 1.13 -4.59 -10.14
C VAL A 22 0.69 -4.12 -11.53
N ALA A 23 -0.57 -3.72 -11.68
CA ALA A 23 -1.03 -3.15 -12.94
C ALA A 23 -0.08 -2.01 -13.33
N ASP A 24 0.46 -2.07 -14.55
CA ASP A 24 1.20 -0.97 -15.17
C ASP A 24 0.32 0.31 -15.10
N ILE A 25 0.58 1.17 -14.12
CA ILE A 25 0.12 2.57 -14.10
C ILE A 25 1.26 3.41 -14.69
N GLU A 26 1.64 3.11 -15.92
CA GLU A 26 2.26 4.12 -16.77
C GLU A 26 1.12 4.90 -17.42
N GLY A 27 0.70 5.96 -16.73
CA GLY A 27 -0.06 7.02 -17.38
C GLY A 27 0.80 7.59 -18.50
N THR A 28 0.24 7.57 -19.72
CA THR A 28 0.71 8.35 -20.87
C THR A 28 1.33 9.67 -20.44
N THR A 29 2.58 9.89 -20.88
CA THR A 29 3.22 11.20 -20.86
C THR A 29 2.27 12.21 -21.49
N LEU A 30 1.81 13.18 -20.70
CA LEU A 30 1.19 14.38 -21.23
C LEU A 30 2.26 15.13 -22.00
N ASP A 31 2.20 15.01 -23.33
CA ASP A 31 2.82 15.94 -24.25
C ASP A 31 2.47 17.37 -23.83
N GLN A 32 3.52 18.14 -23.62
CA GLN A 32 3.49 19.59 -23.62
C GLN A 32 2.97 20.05 -24.99
N ASP A 33 1.89 20.84 -25.01
CA ASP A 33 1.90 22.11 -25.74
C ASP A 33 0.63 22.94 -25.49
N ASN A 34 0.85 24.25 -25.38
CA ASN A 34 -0.12 25.35 -25.31
C ASN A 34 -0.80 25.63 -23.96
N ALA A 35 0.02 26.06 -22.99
CA ALA A 35 -0.37 27.20 -22.16
C ALA A 35 0.72 28.28 -22.26
N THR A 36 0.35 29.40 -22.88
CA THR A 36 1.18 30.62 -22.98
C THR A 36 1.65 31.05 -21.59
N PRO A 37 2.96 31.26 -21.36
CA PRO A 37 3.46 31.68 -20.07
C PRO A 37 2.98 33.10 -19.76
N ALA A 38 2.21 33.24 -18.69
CA ALA A 38 2.01 34.53 -18.04
C ALA A 38 3.38 35.03 -17.55
N PRO A 39 3.73 36.31 -17.76
CA PRO A 39 5.03 36.83 -17.37
C PRO A 39 5.21 36.70 -15.86
N SER A 40 6.24 35.95 -15.46
CA SER A 40 6.72 35.89 -14.09
C SER A 40 7.17 37.29 -13.67
N LYS A 41 6.36 37.93 -12.83
CA LYS A 41 6.78 39.10 -12.07
C LYS A 41 7.85 38.63 -11.08
N ALA A 42 9.01 39.28 -11.11
CA ALA A 42 10.03 39.18 -10.08
C ALA A 42 9.41 39.28 -8.67
N PRO A 43 9.99 38.65 -7.64
CA PRO A 43 9.50 38.78 -6.27
C PRO A 43 9.53 40.28 -5.90
N ALA A 44 8.34 40.87 -5.81
CA ALA A 44 8.17 42.17 -5.21
C ALA A 44 8.66 42.05 -3.77
N GLY A 45 9.55 42.96 -3.37
CA GLY A 45 10.15 42.98 -2.05
C GLY A 45 9.14 42.78 -0.93
N CYS A 46 9.59 42.14 0.15
CA CYS A 46 8.84 42.02 1.39
C CYS A 46 8.54 43.43 1.93
N VAL A 47 7.40 43.98 1.54
CA VAL A 47 6.76 45.07 2.26
C VAL A 47 6.14 44.42 3.49
N PRO A 48 6.39 44.92 4.72
CA PRO A 48 5.69 44.44 5.90
C PRO A 48 4.20 44.75 5.70
N LYS A 49 3.44 43.75 5.23
CA LYS A 49 1.98 43.79 5.30
C LYS A 49 1.66 43.83 6.79
N GLY A 50 0.98 44.91 7.19
CA GLY A 50 0.76 45.28 8.59
C GLY A 50 0.49 44.09 9.48
N SER A 51 1.18 44.03 10.61
CA SER A 51 1.08 42.97 11.62
C SER A 51 -0.38 42.57 11.81
N ALA A 52 -0.72 41.34 11.45
CA ALA A 52 -2.03 40.80 11.74
C ALA A 52 -2.28 40.99 13.24
N LYS A 53 -3.39 41.65 13.58
CA LYS A 53 -3.74 41.90 14.96
C LYS A 53 -3.99 40.51 15.57
N GLY A 54 -3.15 40.11 16.52
CA GLY A 54 -3.35 38.83 17.22
C GLY A 54 -4.75 38.74 17.81
N LEU A 55 -5.31 37.53 17.86
CA LEU A 55 -6.66 37.28 18.36
C LEU A 55 -6.79 37.89 19.76
N GLN A 56 -7.76 38.79 19.95
CA GLN A 56 -7.98 39.41 21.26
C GLN A 56 -8.91 38.53 22.09
N PRO A 57 -8.64 38.34 23.39
CA PRO A 57 -9.57 37.63 24.28
C PRO A 57 -10.95 38.28 24.20
N THR A 58 -11.94 37.51 23.74
CA THR A 58 -13.32 37.97 23.55
C THR A 58 -14.27 36.92 24.11
N ASP A 59 -15.43 37.35 24.58
CA ASP A 59 -16.50 36.42 24.96
C ASP A 59 -17.04 35.72 23.70
N PRO A 60 -16.95 34.37 23.59
CA PRO A 60 -17.46 33.67 22.42
C PRO A 60 -18.96 33.93 22.17
N GLU A 61 -19.76 34.24 23.20
CA GLU A 61 -21.20 34.48 23.02
C GLU A 61 -21.51 35.75 22.21
N THR A 62 -20.55 36.67 22.07
CA THR A 62 -20.74 37.90 21.27
C THR A 62 -20.49 37.70 19.78
N LEU A 63 -20.04 36.51 19.37
CA LEU A 63 -19.70 36.20 17.97
C LEU A 63 -20.72 35.22 17.36
N PRO A 64 -20.86 35.18 16.01
CA PRO A 64 -21.72 34.20 15.35
C PRO A 64 -21.25 32.77 15.61
N LYS A 65 -22.20 31.86 15.83
CA LYS A 65 -21.90 30.43 16.03
C LYS A 65 -21.43 29.78 14.73
N CYS A 66 -20.40 28.95 14.84
CA CYS A 66 -19.98 28.06 13.77
C CYS A 66 -20.56 26.66 13.95
N ALA A 67 -20.91 26.00 12.86
CA ALA A 67 -21.30 24.60 12.87
C ALA A 67 -20.07 23.73 12.60
N CYS A 68 -19.62 22.98 13.60
CA CYS A 68 -18.53 22.01 13.44
C CYS A 68 -19.11 20.62 13.16
N ALA A 69 -18.81 20.04 11.99
CA ALA A 69 -19.41 18.79 11.55
C ALA A 69 -19.16 17.59 12.48
N LYS A 70 -18.10 17.62 13.30
CA LYS A 70 -17.70 16.55 14.23
C LYS A 70 -17.89 16.91 15.70
N GLY A 71 -18.60 18.00 15.98
CA GLY A 71 -18.82 18.51 17.33
C GLY A 71 -17.80 19.57 17.74
N GLY A 72 -18.06 20.17 18.91
CA GLY A 72 -17.31 21.27 19.48
C GLY A 72 -17.97 22.63 19.30
N ALA A 73 -17.69 23.52 20.25
CA ALA A 73 -18.17 24.90 20.20
C ALA A 73 -17.12 25.78 19.53
N ALA A 74 -17.51 26.48 18.46
CA ALA A 74 -16.70 27.47 17.78
C ALA A 74 -17.49 28.72 17.43
N ARG A 75 -16.76 29.80 17.15
CA ARG A 75 -17.30 31.07 16.68
C ARG A 75 -16.62 31.55 15.42
N CYS A 76 -17.39 32.26 14.60
CA CYS A 76 -16.90 32.88 13.40
C CYS A 76 -16.13 34.15 13.76
N VAL A 77 -14.80 34.12 13.59
CA VAL A 77 -13.90 35.25 13.80
C VAL A 77 -13.46 35.79 12.44
N ALA A 78 -13.44 37.12 12.27
CA ALA A 78 -12.98 37.72 11.03
C ALA A 78 -11.52 37.33 10.74
N LYS A 79 -11.20 37.00 9.49
CA LYS A 79 -9.84 36.58 9.12
C LYS A 79 -8.78 37.66 9.39
N SER A 80 -9.18 38.94 9.42
CA SER A 80 -8.31 40.07 9.77
C SER A 80 -7.85 40.07 11.23
N ASP A 81 -8.56 39.36 12.11
CA ASP A 81 -8.25 39.24 13.54
C ASP A 81 -7.51 37.92 13.85
N LEU A 82 -7.09 37.19 12.80
CA LEU A 82 -6.39 35.92 12.92
C LEU A 82 -5.02 35.98 12.21
N PRO A 83 -4.00 35.31 12.75
CA PRO A 83 -2.80 35.01 12.00
C PRO A 83 -3.14 34.19 10.73
N GLU A 84 -2.52 34.52 9.60
CA GLU A 84 -2.76 33.85 8.32
C GLU A 84 -2.54 32.33 8.40
N SER A 85 -1.51 31.90 9.14
CA SER A 85 -1.20 30.49 9.38
C SER A 85 -2.31 29.74 10.11
N LEU A 86 -2.97 30.38 11.08
CA LEU A 86 -4.10 29.80 11.81
C LEU A 86 -5.37 29.81 10.95
N ALA A 87 -5.65 30.94 10.29
CA ALA A 87 -6.84 31.09 9.45
C ALA A 87 -6.85 30.08 8.28
N ALA A 88 -5.68 29.70 7.76
CA ALA A 88 -5.56 28.71 6.69
C ALA A 88 -5.87 27.26 7.14
N GLN A 89 -5.81 26.97 8.44
CA GLN A 89 -6.07 25.63 8.99
C GLN A 89 -7.50 25.45 9.51
N LEU A 90 -8.29 26.52 9.55
CA LEU A 90 -9.65 26.52 10.08
C LEU A 90 -10.69 26.56 8.96
N GLU A 91 -11.88 26.03 9.24
CA GLU A 91 -13.00 26.09 8.32
C GLU A 91 -13.48 27.54 8.16
N GLY A 92 -13.80 27.95 6.94
CA GLY A 92 -14.30 29.30 6.67
C GLY A 92 -15.75 29.46 7.12
N CYS A 93 -16.13 30.69 7.51
CA CYS A 93 -17.50 31.06 7.82
C CYS A 93 -17.89 32.38 7.15
N SER A 94 -19.17 32.57 6.86
CA SER A 94 -19.70 33.72 6.09
C SER A 94 -20.46 34.73 6.93
N ASP A 95 -20.64 34.47 8.23
CA ASP A 95 -21.50 35.27 9.12
C ASP A 95 -20.86 36.59 9.58
N VAL A 96 -19.64 36.88 9.12
CA VAL A 96 -18.92 38.14 9.34
C VAL A 96 -18.59 38.79 7.99
N ALA A 97 -18.71 40.12 7.92
CA ALA A 97 -18.42 40.88 6.71
C ALA A 97 -16.96 40.69 6.28
N GLY A 98 -16.74 40.25 5.04
CA GLY A 98 -15.40 39.94 4.51
C GLY A 98 -14.95 38.48 4.74
N GLY A 99 -15.78 37.65 5.35
CA GLY A 99 -15.49 36.24 5.62
C GLY A 99 -14.64 36.04 6.88
N GLY A 100 -14.90 34.94 7.57
CA GLY A 100 -14.24 34.56 8.80
C GLY A 100 -13.67 33.15 8.76
N ALA A 101 -13.15 32.71 9.90
CA ALA A 101 -12.83 31.32 10.17
C ALA A 101 -13.46 30.88 11.50
N CYS A 102 -13.80 29.60 11.60
CA CYS A 102 -14.38 28.99 12.79
C CYS A 102 -13.30 28.69 13.82
N VAL A 103 -13.21 29.52 14.85
CA VAL A 103 -12.23 29.41 15.92
C VAL A 103 -12.90 28.76 17.13
N PRO A 104 -12.33 27.69 17.71
CA PRO A 104 -12.85 27.06 18.93
C PRO A 104 -13.03 28.06 20.08
N ASP A 105 -14.14 27.93 20.82
CA ASP A 105 -14.48 28.83 21.94
C ASP A 105 -13.34 28.99 22.97
N PRO A 106 -12.57 27.94 23.35
CA PRO A 106 -11.42 28.10 24.24
C PRO A 106 -10.33 29.04 23.70
N LEU A 107 -10.07 29.02 22.39
CA LEU A 107 -9.08 29.88 21.74
C LEU A 107 -9.58 31.33 21.61
N VAL A 108 -10.87 31.52 21.34
CA VAL A 108 -11.50 32.86 21.34
C VAL A 108 -11.43 33.47 22.74
N LYS A 109 -11.78 32.70 23.76
CA LYS A 109 -11.78 33.14 25.16
C LYS A 109 -10.37 33.47 25.67
N SER A 110 -9.36 32.73 25.23
CA SER A 110 -7.97 32.95 25.64
C SER A 110 -7.26 34.03 24.82
N GLY A 111 -7.83 34.50 23.72
CA GLY A 111 -7.15 35.39 22.78
C GLY A 111 -5.98 34.70 22.08
N GLY A 112 -6.16 33.44 21.67
CA GLY A 112 -5.09 32.65 21.05
C GLY A 112 -4.02 32.17 22.04
N GLY A 113 -4.33 32.17 23.34
CA GLY A 113 -3.48 31.55 24.36
C GLY A 113 -3.30 30.05 24.13
N ALA A 114 -2.19 29.51 24.62
CA ALA A 114 -1.83 28.11 24.43
C ALA A 114 -2.93 27.19 24.98
N PRO A 115 -3.41 26.19 24.22
CA PRO A 115 -4.37 25.22 24.74
C PRO A 115 -3.77 24.40 25.89
N PRO A 116 -4.60 23.71 26.69
CA PRO A 116 -4.12 22.81 27.73
C PRO A 116 -3.14 21.77 27.17
N THR A 117 -2.10 21.47 27.95
CA THR A 117 -1.13 20.43 27.61
C THR A 117 -1.75 19.05 27.82
N CYS A 118 -1.43 18.10 26.97
CA CYS A 118 -1.84 16.71 27.12
C CYS A 118 -0.72 15.80 26.61
N LYS A 119 -0.80 14.51 26.96
CA LYS A 119 0.11 13.49 26.47
C LYS A 119 -0.69 12.42 25.74
N SER A 120 -0.34 12.20 24.48
CA SER A 120 -0.96 11.19 23.60
C SER A 120 -0.01 9.98 23.44
N PRO A 121 -0.49 8.87 22.85
CA PRO A 121 0.35 7.80 22.33
C PRO A 121 1.53 8.26 21.46
N PHE A 122 1.39 9.42 20.81
CA PHE A 122 2.38 9.98 19.91
C PHE A 122 3.31 11.01 20.57
N GLY A 123 3.22 11.19 21.89
CA GLY A 123 4.05 12.11 22.66
C GLY A 123 3.28 13.31 23.22
N GLU A 124 4.03 14.34 23.60
CA GLU A 124 3.49 15.60 24.12
C GLU A 124 2.61 16.31 23.09
N GLY A 125 1.57 16.97 23.56
CA GLY A 125 0.58 17.60 22.71
C GLY A 125 -0.21 18.74 23.36
N ARG A 126 -1.27 19.13 22.67
CA ARG A 126 -2.25 20.14 23.11
C ARG A 126 -3.65 19.63 22.87
N CYS A 127 -4.56 19.93 23.80
CA CYS A 127 -5.97 19.67 23.62
C CYS A 127 -6.52 20.58 22.53
N MET A 128 -6.97 19.97 21.44
CA MET A 128 -7.50 20.68 20.28
C MET A 128 -8.92 20.23 19.99
N SER A 129 -9.78 21.19 19.68
CA SER A 129 -11.18 20.92 19.36
C SER A 129 -11.35 20.10 18.08
N LEU A 130 -12.35 19.22 18.07
CA LEU A 130 -12.88 18.53 16.88
C LEU A 130 -13.44 19.51 15.82
N CYS A 131 -13.57 20.80 16.14
CA CYS A 131 -13.84 21.86 15.18
C CYS A 131 -12.65 22.13 14.23
N VAL A 132 -11.43 21.75 14.60
CA VAL A 132 -10.27 21.90 13.71
C VAL A 132 -10.29 20.76 12.68
N PRO A 133 -10.39 21.04 11.36
CA PRO A 133 -10.59 20.01 10.33
C PRO A 133 -9.59 18.84 10.38
N GLU A 134 -8.30 19.13 10.59
CA GLU A 134 -7.27 18.08 10.68
C GLU A 134 -7.43 17.24 11.95
N VAL A 135 -7.86 17.83 13.07
CA VAL A 135 -8.15 17.08 14.30
C VAL A 135 -9.39 16.21 14.11
N ALA A 136 -10.43 16.76 13.48
CA ALA A 136 -11.67 16.06 13.14
C ALA A 136 -11.41 14.85 12.22
N LYS A 137 -10.55 15.03 11.21
CA LYS A 137 -10.15 14.01 10.24
C LYS A 137 -9.36 12.87 10.90
N ASN A 138 -8.51 13.20 11.88
CA ASN A 138 -7.68 12.24 12.59
C ASN A 138 -8.26 11.82 13.96
N ALA A 139 -9.52 12.15 14.25
CA ALA A 139 -10.13 11.95 15.57
C ALA A 139 -10.21 10.49 16.04
N GLN A 140 -10.04 9.54 15.13
CA GLN A 140 -9.96 8.10 15.45
C GLN A 140 -8.54 7.65 15.86
N LEU A 141 -7.52 8.41 15.47
CA LEU A 141 -6.12 8.17 15.82
C LEU A 141 -5.73 8.94 17.08
N LEU A 142 -6.32 10.10 17.28
CA LEU A 142 -6.08 10.94 18.46
C LEU A 142 -7.05 10.54 19.58
N ASP A 143 -6.54 10.36 20.79
CA ASP A 143 -7.34 10.15 21.99
C ASP A 143 -7.58 11.49 22.73
N ARG A 144 -8.14 11.46 23.94
CA ARG A 144 -8.31 12.64 24.80
C ARG A 144 -7.10 12.89 25.71
N GLY A 145 -5.96 12.27 25.39
CA GLY A 145 -4.75 12.27 26.20
C GLY A 145 -4.83 11.33 27.40
N GLU A 146 -3.69 11.10 28.04
CA GLU A 146 -3.55 10.30 29.26
C GLU A 146 -4.55 10.77 30.33
N GLY A 147 -5.39 9.83 30.80
CA GLY A 147 -6.43 10.11 31.78
C GLY A 147 -7.59 10.97 31.27
N ASP A 148 -7.83 11.02 29.95
CA ASP A 148 -8.90 11.81 29.32
C ASP A 148 -8.84 13.31 29.68
N THR A 149 -7.61 13.85 29.77
CA THR A 149 -7.34 15.24 30.19
C THR A 149 -8.00 16.29 29.30
N CYS A 150 -8.16 16.02 28.00
CA CYS A 150 -8.86 16.91 27.07
C CYS A 150 -10.39 16.78 27.19
N ALA A 151 -11.13 17.83 26.84
CA ALA A 151 -12.60 17.81 26.87
C ALA A 151 -13.20 16.77 25.90
N GLU A 152 -14.49 16.45 26.04
CA GLU A 152 -15.17 15.42 25.21
C GLU A 152 -15.12 15.74 23.70
N ASP A 153 -15.19 17.03 23.38
CA ASP A 153 -15.12 17.59 22.03
C ASP A 153 -13.69 17.97 21.60
N GLU A 154 -12.68 17.53 22.35
CA GLU A 154 -11.27 17.77 22.07
C GLU A 154 -10.51 16.46 21.90
N ARG A 155 -9.35 16.55 21.25
CA ARG A 155 -8.37 15.47 21.12
C ARG A 155 -6.98 15.98 21.43
N CYS A 156 -6.14 15.10 21.97
CA CYS A 156 -4.76 15.40 22.21
C CYS A 156 -3.98 15.36 20.89
N ALA A 157 -3.82 16.52 20.26
CA ALA A 157 -3.03 16.66 19.05
C ALA A 157 -1.54 16.71 19.42
N PRO A 158 -0.69 15.82 18.88
CA PRO A 158 0.74 15.80 19.22
C PRO A 158 1.47 17.02 18.65
N CYS A 159 2.55 17.45 19.30
CA CYS A 159 3.42 18.53 18.81
C CYS A 159 4.06 18.21 17.46
N THR A 160 4.31 16.92 17.20
CA THR A 160 4.91 16.40 15.97
C THR A 160 3.99 15.36 15.34
N ASN A 161 3.96 15.30 14.01
CA ASN A 161 3.17 14.31 13.28
C ASN A 161 4.02 13.06 13.00
N PRO A 162 3.79 11.93 13.70
CA PRO A 162 4.59 10.71 13.51
C PRO A 162 4.39 10.09 12.12
N LEU A 163 3.28 10.40 11.44
CA LEU A 163 2.97 9.92 10.10
C LEU A 163 3.63 10.78 8.99
N LYS A 164 4.23 11.93 9.37
CA LYS A 164 4.94 12.83 8.46
C LYS A 164 6.36 13.09 8.93
N ASN A 165 7.12 12.03 9.22
CA ASN A 165 8.52 12.13 9.66
C ASN A 165 8.72 13.07 10.86
N ASN A 166 7.80 13.03 11.84
CA ASN A 166 7.80 13.91 13.01
C ASN A 166 7.81 15.41 12.68
N ALA A 167 7.29 15.81 11.50
CA ALA A 167 7.14 17.21 11.15
C ALA A 167 6.30 17.95 12.22
N PRO A 168 6.66 19.19 12.58
CA PRO A 168 5.91 19.96 13.56
C PRO A 168 4.46 20.15 13.10
N THR A 169 3.50 19.93 14.00
CA THR A 169 2.08 20.17 13.70
C THR A 169 1.71 21.63 13.85
N GLY A 170 2.55 22.44 14.50
CA GLY A 170 2.26 23.84 14.85
C GLY A 170 1.40 23.97 16.11
N VAL A 171 0.97 22.86 16.71
CA VAL A 171 -0.01 22.88 17.80
C VAL A 171 0.59 23.35 19.12
N CYS A 172 1.86 23.03 19.37
CA CYS A 172 2.55 23.35 20.62
C CYS A 172 3.14 24.76 20.61
N GLU A 173 3.20 25.37 19.44
CA GLU A 173 3.60 26.75 19.17
C GLU A 173 2.43 27.73 19.37
N ILE A 174 1.18 27.24 19.42
CA ILE A 174 -0.01 28.07 19.68
C ILE A 174 0.17 28.77 21.03
N GLY A 175 -0.02 30.10 21.03
CA GLY A 175 0.07 30.93 22.23
C GLY A 175 1.50 31.23 22.72
N THR A 176 2.53 30.71 22.06
CA THR A 176 3.89 31.18 22.29
C THR A 176 4.06 32.53 21.60
N SER A 177 4.28 33.59 22.37
CA SER A 177 4.34 34.99 21.91
C SER A 177 5.57 35.29 21.03
N SER A 178 6.27 34.27 20.56
CA SER A 178 7.43 34.34 19.67
C SER A 178 7.07 34.64 18.21
N SER A 179 6.00 35.41 17.99
CA SER A 179 5.92 36.32 16.85
C SER A 179 6.67 37.62 17.19
N ALA A 180 7.97 37.49 17.50
CA ALA A 180 8.88 38.51 16.99
C ALA A 180 8.76 38.45 15.46
N PRO A 181 8.80 39.59 14.74
CA PRO A 181 8.85 39.52 13.29
C PRO A 181 10.00 38.59 12.93
N VAL A 182 9.72 37.55 12.16
CA VAL A 182 10.78 36.83 11.45
C VAL A 182 11.40 37.89 10.54
N GLU A 183 12.49 38.52 11.00
CA GLU A 183 13.40 39.18 10.08
C GLU A 183 13.82 38.10 9.11
N CYS A 184 13.48 38.29 7.85
CA CYS A 184 14.00 37.49 6.76
C CYS A 184 15.51 37.78 6.67
N GLU A 185 16.31 37.19 7.55
CA GLU A 185 17.75 37.13 7.36
C GLU A 185 18.05 36.03 6.35
N ASP A 186 18.55 36.49 5.21
CA ASP A 186 19.17 35.70 4.17
C ASP A 186 20.53 35.24 4.69
N THR A 187 20.64 34.08 5.34
CA THR A 187 21.97 33.45 5.51
C THR A 187 21.94 31.94 5.67
N SER A 188 22.52 31.30 4.67
CA SER A 188 23.39 30.13 4.81
C SER A 188 24.47 30.35 5.88
N THR A 189 24.17 30.14 7.16
CA THR A 189 25.12 29.57 8.13
C THR A 189 24.43 29.24 9.44
N GLN A 190 24.41 27.93 9.71
CA GLN A 190 23.81 27.29 10.86
C GLN A 190 24.62 27.60 12.13
N SER A 191 23.98 28.18 13.14
CA SER A 191 24.47 28.18 14.53
C SER A 191 23.32 27.79 15.45
N THR A 192 23.52 26.67 16.14
CA THR A 192 22.54 25.92 16.94
C THR A 192 22.31 26.55 18.32
N PRO A 193 21.06 26.70 18.81
CA PRO A 193 20.76 26.76 20.23
C PRO A 193 20.62 25.34 20.83
N PRO A 194 20.92 25.13 22.13
CA PRO A 194 20.99 23.79 22.71
C PRO A 194 19.62 23.31 23.22
N GLY A 195 19.29 22.05 22.94
CA GLY A 195 18.40 21.24 23.78
C GLY A 195 16.93 21.16 23.38
N GLY A 196 16.64 20.46 22.28
CA GLY A 196 15.31 20.00 21.92
C GLY A 196 15.41 19.12 20.68
N GLY A 197 15.54 17.81 20.88
CA GLY A 197 15.91 16.85 19.84
C GLY A 197 14.89 16.82 18.69
N THR A 198 15.20 17.55 17.62
CA THR A 198 14.66 17.28 16.29
C THR A 198 15.12 15.89 15.88
N ALA A 199 14.19 14.93 15.89
CA ALA A 199 14.42 13.68 15.19
C ALA A 199 14.69 14.03 13.71
N PRO A 200 15.84 13.61 13.14
CA PRO A 200 16.15 13.91 11.76
C PRO A 200 15.06 13.33 10.84
N ALA A 201 14.84 13.98 9.70
CA ALA A 201 14.08 13.39 8.59
C ALA A 201 14.55 11.93 8.43
N GLY A 202 13.68 10.98 8.73
CA GLY A 202 14.07 9.61 9.04
C GLY A 202 15.02 9.05 7.99
N THR A 203 16.25 8.78 8.40
CA THR A 203 17.19 8.01 7.59
C THR A 203 16.52 6.71 7.19
N CYS A 204 16.62 6.36 5.91
CA CYS A 204 16.12 5.10 5.39
C CYS A 204 17.34 4.20 5.13
N PRO A 205 17.44 3.02 5.75
CA PRO A 205 16.43 2.37 6.60
C PRO A 205 16.22 3.05 7.96
N TYR A 206 14.97 3.02 8.46
CA TYR A 206 14.68 3.41 9.83
C TYR A 206 15.24 2.37 10.81
N GLU A 207 16.23 2.76 11.61
CA GLU A 207 16.89 1.90 12.60
C GLU A 207 16.54 2.27 14.06
N GLY A 208 15.57 3.16 14.25
CA GLY A 208 15.15 3.62 15.57
C GLY A 208 14.17 2.68 16.30
N PRO A 209 13.83 2.99 17.56
CA PRO A 209 12.77 2.28 18.29
C PRO A 209 11.40 2.42 17.58
N PRO A 210 10.40 1.57 17.85
CA PRO A 210 9.08 1.72 17.24
C PRO A 210 8.52 3.16 17.38
N VAL A 211 8.19 3.78 16.24
CA VAL A 211 7.52 5.09 16.13
C VAL A 211 6.05 4.96 16.50
N VAL A 212 5.44 3.81 16.21
CA VAL A 212 4.03 3.53 16.44
C VAL A 212 3.88 2.26 17.28
N ASP A 213 3.10 2.35 18.35
CA ASP A 213 2.70 1.18 19.13
C ASP A 213 1.66 0.36 18.35
N VAL A 214 2.10 -0.77 17.80
CA VAL A 214 1.26 -1.66 16.99
C VAL A 214 0.14 -2.33 17.79
N THR A 215 0.20 -2.34 19.12
CA THR A 215 -0.81 -2.99 19.98
C THR A 215 -2.11 -2.20 20.06
N MET A 216 -2.10 -0.93 19.64
CA MET A 216 -3.29 -0.07 19.57
C MET A 216 -4.22 -0.43 18.40
N PHE A 217 -3.73 -1.23 17.45
CA PHE A 217 -4.49 -1.67 16.30
C PHE A 217 -4.96 -3.13 16.48
N PRO A 218 -6.17 -3.50 16.00
CA PRO A 218 -6.62 -4.88 16.01
C PRO A 218 -5.74 -5.77 15.12
N ALA A 219 -5.52 -7.02 15.54
CA ALA A 219 -4.85 -8.02 14.71
C ALA A 219 -5.66 -8.39 13.46
N CYS A 220 -4.96 -8.56 12.33
CA CYS A 220 -5.56 -9.02 11.06
C CYS A 220 -4.81 -10.21 10.45
N GLY A 221 -3.97 -10.86 11.26
CA GLY A 221 -3.15 -12.02 10.94
C GLY A 221 -1.81 -11.96 11.67
N ASP A 222 -1.00 -13.01 11.53
CA ASP A 222 0.27 -13.11 12.25
C ASP A 222 1.27 -12.03 11.81
N GLY A 223 1.68 -11.18 12.75
CA GLY A 223 2.56 -10.04 12.52
C GLY A 223 1.97 -8.94 11.63
N ALA A 224 0.63 -8.80 11.61
CA ALA A 224 -0.06 -7.73 10.89
C ALA A 224 -1.21 -7.14 11.73
N ARG A 225 -1.50 -5.85 11.50
CA ARG A 225 -2.56 -5.11 12.19
C ARG A 225 -3.42 -4.28 11.24
N CYS A 226 -4.67 -4.06 11.65
CA CYS A 226 -5.62 -3.19 10.97
C CYS A 226 -5.37 -1.71 11.25
N VAL A 227 -4.82 -0.99 10.28
CA VAL A 227 -4.61 0.46 10.37
C VAL A 227 -5.68 1.22 9.59
N PRO A 228 -6.06 2.44 10.01
CA PRO A 228 -6.96 3.28 9.22
C PRO A 228 -6.42 3.56 7.83
N GLU A 229 -7.30 3.53 6.82
CA GLU A 229 -6.92 3.69 5.41
C GLU A 229 -6.19 5.02 5.14
N GLY A 230 -6.58 6.10 5.82
CA GLY A 230 -5.94 7.41 5.70
C GLY A 230 -4.49 7.48 6.25
N ALA A 231 -4.05 6.48 7.02
CA ALA A 231 -2.68 6.38 7.50
C ALA A 231 -1.76 5.62 6.54
N VAL A 232 -2.32 5.02 5.47
CA VAL A 232 -1.57 4.25 4.48
C VAL A 232 -1.42 5.05 3.19
N PRO A 233 -0.19 5.24 2.66
CA PRO A 233 0.00 5.85 1.35
C PRO A 233 -0.77 5.09 0.25
N ALA A 234 -1.33 5.81 -0.73
CA ALA A 234 -2.19 5.22 -1.77
C ALA A 234 -1.53 4.05 -2.52
N GLU A 235 -0.23 4.16 -2.80
CA GLU A 235 0.57 3.12 -3.45
C GLU A 235 0.57 1.82 -2.64
N SER A 236 0.86 1.91 -1.33
CA SER A 236 0.81 0.77 -0.42
C SER A 236 -0.61 0.24 -0.23
N ALA A 237 -1.61 1.12 -0.17
CA ALA A 237 -3.00 0.75 0.09
C ALA A 237 -3.55 -0.25 -0.93
N SER A 238 -3.18 -0.09 -2.21
CA SER A 238 -3.56 -0.99 -3.31
C SER A 238 -3.08 -2.43 -3.14
N MET A 239 -2.04 -2.66 -2.34
CA MET A 239 -1.42 -3.95 -2.14
C MET A 239 -1.90 -4.66 -0.87
N LEU A 240 -2.69 -4.01 -0.01
CA LEU A 240 -3.10 -4.55 1.28
C LEU A 240 -4.54 -5.07 1.26
N LYS A 241 -4.83 -6.11 2.05
CA LYS A 241 -6.20 -6.58 2.24
C LYS A 241 -6.99 -5.62 3.12
N LYS A 242 -8.27 -5.46 2.83
CA LYS A 242 -9.22 -4.78 3.71
C LYS A 242 -9.41 -5.57 5.00
N CYS A 243 -9.70 -4.85 6.07
CA CYS A 243 -10.10 -5.41 7.35
C CYS A 243 -11.11 -4.47 8.05
N PRO A 244 -11.74 -4.86 9.18
CA PRO A 244 -12.91 -4.16 9.72
C PRO A 244 -12.73 -2.64 9.95
N THR A 245 -11.52 -2.21 10.29
CA THR A 245 -11.21 -0.79 10.60
C THR A 245 -10.29 -0.12 9.58
N GLY A 246 -10.02 -0.75 8.43
CA GLY A 246 -9.17 -0.18 7.39
C GLY A 246 -8.41 -1.22 6.56
N LEU A 247 -7.08 -1.15 6.59
CA LEU A 247 -6.18 -1.99 5.81
C LEU A 247 -5.26 -2.81 6.72
N CYS A 248 -5.03 -4.07 6.36
CA CYS A 248 -4.16 -4.97 7.11
C CYS A 248 -2.70 -4.76 6.69
N ALA A 249 -1.92 -4.05 7.51
CA ALA A 249 -0.52 -3.74 7.25
C ALA A 249 0.43 -4.57 8.13
N PRO A 250 1.65 -4.89 7.65
CA PRO A 250 2.65 -5.59 8.46
C PRO A 250 3.08 -4.79 9.69
N GLU A 251 3.20 -5.44 10.86
CA GLU A 251 3.57 -4.80 12.12
C GLU A 251 4.90 -4.05 12.03
N LYS A 252 5.91 -4.60 11.34
CA LYS A 252 7.21 -3.94 11.18
C LYS A 252 7.10 -2.62 10.41
N SER A 253 6.28 -2.59 9.36
CA SER A 253 5.99 -1.37 8.59
C SER A 253 5.24 -0.34 9.43
N ILE A 254 4.25 -0.78 10.23
CA ILE A 254 3.51 0.11 11.13
C ILE A 254 4.44 0.69 12.20
N ALA A 255 5.21 -0.17 12.87
CA ALA A 255 6.15 0.21 13.92
C ALA A 255 7.17 1.24 13.43
N ALA A 256 7.62 1.15 12.18
CA ALA A 256 8.54 2.12 11.58
C ALA A 256 7.84 3.33 10.94
N GLY A 257 6.53 3.53 11.14
CA GLY A 257 5.79 4.64 10.53
C GLY A 257 5.81 4.63 9.00
N GLY A 258 5.84 3.44 8.39
CA GLY A 258 5.95 3.26 6.94
C GLY A 258 7.37 3.35 6.37
N GLN A 259 8.40 3.55 7.19
CA GLN A 259 9.82 3.65 6.76
C GLN A 259 10.62 2.35 7.01
N TYR A 260 9.93 1.23 7.15
CA TYR A 260 10.58 -0.07 7.33
C TYR A 260 11.18 -0.56 6.01
N LEU A 261 12.50 -0.72 5.96
CA LEU A 261 13.17 -1.41 4.87
C LEU A 261 13.14 -2.93 5.13
N PRO A 262 12.42 -3.72 4.32
CA PRO A 262 12.38 -5.16 4.53
C PRO A 262 13.75 -5.80 4.34
N LYS A 263 14.00 -6.89 5.08
CA LYS A 263 15.23 -7.66 4.95
C LYS A 263 15.38 -8.21 3.54
N THR A 264 16.59 -8.11 2.97
CA THR A 264 16.95 -8.78 1.70
C THR A 264 17.02 -10.29 1.89
N CYS A 265 16.51 -11.03 0.91
CA CYS A 265 16.50 -12.49 0.88
C CYS A 265 16.76 -13.00 -0.55
N ALA A 266 17.06 -14.30 -0.67
CA ALA A 266 17.14 -15.01 -1.94
C ALA A 266 15.77 -15.65 -2.27
N SER A 267 15.14 -15.15 -3.32
CA SER A 267 13.86 -15.65 -3.81
C SER A 267 14.06 -16.79 -4.82
N VAL A 268 12.98 -17.13 -5.52
CA VAL A 268 12.94 -18.14 -6.58
C VAL A 268 14.05 -17.93 -7.62
N ALA A 269 14.64 -19.04 -8.09
CA ALA A 269 15.81 -19.04 -8.98
C ALA A 269 17.04 -18.24 -8.47
N GLY A 270 17.12 -17.96 -7.16
CA GLY A 270 18.21 -17.18 -6.57
C GLY A 270 18.09 -15.67 -6.84
N ALA A 271 16.93 -15.20 -7.32
CA ALA A 271 16.65 -13.78 -7.53
C ALA A 271 16.76 -13.00 -6.21
N GLU A 272 17.10 -11.71 -6.28
CA GLU A 272 16.96 -10.83 -5.12
C GLU A 272 15.48 -10.66 -4.76
N GLY A 273 15.18 -10.65 -3.47
CA GLY A 273 13.85 -10.34 -2.97
C GLY A 273 13.85 -9.54 -1.67
N ARG A 274 12.64 -9.33 -1.15
CA ARG A 274 12.36 -8.75 0.16
C ARG A 274 11.46 -9.68 0.97
N CYS A 275 11.69 -9.70 2.27
CA CYS A 275 10.82 -10.40 3.20
C CYS A 275 9.51 -9.64 3.36
N VAL A 276 8.44 -10.19 2.80
CA VAL A 276 7.11 -9.59 2.83
C VAL A 276 6.17 -10.50 3.61
N ASN A 277 5.34 -9.91 4.47
CA ASN A 277 4.41 -10.63 5.33
C ASN A 277 3.36 -11.40 4.51
N VAL A 278 3.04 -12.62 4.94
CA VAL A 278 2.07 -13.50 4.26
C VAL A 278 0.63 -12.97 4.25
N ASN A 279 0.33 -11.92 5.03
CA ASN A 279 -0.99 -11.26 5.01
C ASN A 279 -1.16 -10.27 3.87
N VAL A 280 -0.10 -9.99 3.09
CA VAL A 280 -0.21 -9.25 1.82
C VAL A 280 -0.80 -10.21 0.78
N PRO A 281 -1.96 -9.90 0.16
CA PRO A 281 -2.67 -10.80 -0.76
C PRO A 281 -1.81 -11.46 -1.84
N ALA A 282 -0.90 -10.70 -2.45
CA ALA A 282 -0.01 -11.22 -3.49
C ALA A 282 0.99 -12.25 -2.95
N VAL A 283 1.41 -12.12 -1.69
CA VAL A 283 2.30 -13.09 -1.03
C VAL A 283 1.51 -14.29 -0.54
N GLU A 284 0.32 -14.06 0.01
CA GLU A 284 -0.58 -15.11 0.48
C GLU A 284 -0.89 -16.12 -0.63
N SER A 285 -1.23 -15.63 -1.83
CA SER A 285 -1.57 -16.45 -2.98
C SER A 285 -0.41 -17.31 -3.49
N GLN A 286 0.83 -16.98 -3.11
CA GLN A 286 2.04 -17.67 -3.56
C GLN A 286 2.87 -18.25 -2.41
N LYS A 287 2.34 -18.28 -1.19
CA LYS A 287 3.11 -18.62 0.02
C LYS A 287 3.80 -19.99 -0.06
N ASP A 288 3.27 -20.89 -0.88
CA ASP A 288 3.76 -22.26 -1.08
C ASP A 288 4.82 -22.36 -2.20
N GLN A 289 4.94 -21.32 -3.04
CA GLN A 289 5.91 -21.23 -4.14
C GLN A 289 7.08 -20.30 -3.80
N LEU A 290 6.85 -19.30 -2.95
CA LEU A 290 7.89 -18.40 -2.47
C LEU A 290 8.69 -19.06 -1.36
N PRO A 291 10.04 -19.01 -1.40
CA PRO A 291 10.85 -19.51 -0.30
C PRO A 291 10.73 -18.58 0.92
N GLN A 292 10.96 -19.12 2.11
CA GLN A 292 11.14 -18.30 3.31
C GLN A 292 12.54 -17.68 3.38
N ASP A 293 13.58 -18.43 3.02
CA ASP A 293 14.99 -18.00 3.10
C ASP A 293 15.34 -17.35 4.46
N ALA A 294 15.86 -16.13 4.48
CA ALA A 294 16.26 -15.41 5.68
C ALA A 294 15.10 -14.67 6.37
N CYS A 295 13.86 -14.84 5.90
CA CYS A 295 12.67 -14.17 6.40
C CYS A 295 12.07 -14.83 7.63
N ASP A 296 11.27 -14.08 8.38
CA ASP A 296 10.58 -14.62 9.56
C ASP A 296 9.49 -15.63 9.15
N ALA A 297 8.99 -16.39 10.12
CA ALA A 297 8.05 -17.50 9.87
C ALA A 297 6.76 -17.06 9.15
N ASN A 298 6.30 -15.84 9.43
CA ASN A 298 5.13 -15.20 8.84
C ASN A 298 5.46 -14.35 7.60
N GLU A 299 6.65 -14.54 7.01
CA GLU A 299 7.09 -13.82 5.82
C GLU A 299 7.53 -14.80 4.73
N ARG A 300 7.52 -14.31 3.49
CA ARG A 300 8.11 -15.00 2.34
C ARG A 300 8.97 -14.05 1.55
N CYS A 301 9.97 -14.61 0.90
CA CYS A 301 10.88 -13.86 0.06
C CYS A 301 10.22 -13.56 -1.29
N ALA A 302 9.54 -12.43 -1.40
CA ALA A 302 8.97 -11.95 -2.65
C ALA A 302 10.09 -11.41 -3.55
N PRO A 303 10.21 -11.86 -4.81
CA PRO A 303 11.30 -11.43 -5.69
C PRO A 303 11.11 -9.97 -6.10
N CYS A 304 12.19 -9.21 -6.32
CA CYS A 304 12.12 -7.84 -6.83
C CYS A 304 11.50 -7.76 -8.24
N PHE A 305 11.74 -8.80 -9.03
CA PHE A 305 11.27 -8.92 -10.41
C PHE A 305 10.56 -10.27 -10.58
N ASN A 306 9.50 -10.27 -11.38
CA ASN A 306 8.78 -11.45 -11.81
C ASN A 306 9.73 -12.35 -12.64
N PRO A 307 9.99 -13.61 -12.25
CA PRO A 307 10.91 -14.48 -12.98
C PRO A 307 10.34 -14.97 -14.33
N GLY A 308 9.03 -14.86 -14.57
CA GLY A 308 8.39 -15.22 -15.83
C GLY A 308 8.66 -14.21 -16.95
N ASP A 309 8.60 -12.91 -16.65
CA ASP A 309 8.67 -11.82 -17.63
C ASP A 309 9.73 -10.74 -17.35
N GLY A 310 10.33 -10.73 -16.15
CA GLY A 310 11.33 -9.76 -15.72
C GLY A 310 10.77 -8.42 -15.24
N LYS A 311 9.44 -8.24 -15.16
CA LYS A 311 8.82 -7.00 -14.69
C LYS A 311 8.99 -6.80 -13.19
N GLU A 312 8.99 -5.55 -12.74
CA GLU A 312 9.06 -5.25 -11.31
C GLU A 312 7.81 -5.70 -10.56
N THR A 313 8.01 -6.23 -9.35
CA THR A 313 6.94 -6.72 -8.48
C THR A 313 6.46 -5.69 -7.46
N GLY A 314 7.22 -4.61 -7.28
CA GLY A 314 7.07 -3.68 -6.15
C GLY A 314 7.68 -4.16 -4.84
N ALA A 315 8.12 -5.43 -4.74
CA ALA A 315 8.67 -5.98 -3.49
C ALA A 315 9.89 -5.21 -2.99
N CYS A 316 10.69 -4.66 -3.92
CA CYS A 316 11.91 -3.90 -3.63
C CYS A 316 11.73 -2.38 -3.80
N ARG A 317 10.49 -1.89 -3.68
CA ARG A 317 10.10 -0.47 -3.69
C ARG A 317 9.09 -0.17 -2.59
N THR A 318 9.22 -0.87 -1.46
CA THR A 318 8.29 -0.73 -0.32
C THR A 318 8.48 0.58 0.44
N VAL A 319 9.67 1.18 0.34
CA VAL A 319 10.03 2.50 0.87
C VAL A 319 10.91 3.24 -0.13
N SER A 320 11.01 4.56 -0.01
CA SER A 320 11.69 5.41 -1.00
C SER A 320 13.18 5.14 -1.17
N CYS A 321 13.85 4.54 -0.18
CA CYS A 321 15.25 4.13 -0.28
C CYS A 321 15.44 2.66 -0.67
N ASP A 322 14.37 1.90 -0.88
CA ASP A 322 14.47 0.53 -1.34
C ASP A 322 14.57 0.51 -2.86
N ALA A 323 15.54 -0.26 -3.35
CA ALA A 323 15.71 -0.54 -4.76
C ALA A 323 16.39 -1.92 -4.94
N PRO A 324 16.08 -2.64 -6.03
CA PRO A 324 16.83 -3.83 -6.41
C PRO A 324 18.33 -3.50 -6.60
N LYS A 325 19.21 -4.31 -6.04
CA LYS A 325 20.67 -4.21 -6.21
C LYS A 325 21.20 -5.16 -7.28
N LYS A 326 20.44 -6.22 -7.59
CA LYS A 326 20.72 -7.20 -8.64
C LYS A 326 19.75 -7.01 -9.81
N PRO A 327 20.19 -7.32 -11.05
CA PRO A 327 19.30 -7.33 -12.21
C PRO A 327 18.21 -8.40 -12.08
N ALA A 328 17.15 -8.27 -12.89
CA ALA A 328 16.10 -9.28 -13.01
C ALA A 328 16.69 -10.65 -13.40
N VAL A 329 16.32 -11.69 -12.64
CA VAL A 329 16.62 -13.08 -12.97
C VAL A 329 15.34 -13.70 -13.52
N THR A 330 15.36 -14.10 -14.80
CA THR A 330 14.21 -14.72 -15.46
C THR A 330 14.45 -16.19 -15.73
N PHE A 331 13.37 -16.96 -15.82
CA PHE A 331 13.42 -18.35 -16.20
C PHE A 331 13.93 -18.50 -17.64
N ALA A 332 14.79 -19.51 -17.83
CA ALA A 332 15.27 -19.88 -19.15
C ALA A 332 14.10 -20.26 -20.06
N SER A 333 14.22 -19.96 -21.35
CA SER A 333 13.19 -20.28 -22.34
C SER A 333 13.27 -21.74 -22.76
N CYS A 334 12.11 -22.39 -22.92
CA CYS A 334 11.99 -23.78 -23.37
C CYS A 334 10.84 -23.95 -24.38
N CYS A 335 10.63 -25.17 -24.86
CA CYS A 335 9.58 -25.52 -25.82
C CYS A 335 9.62 -24.63 -27.07
N LYS A 336 10.59 -24.90 -27.94
CA LYS A 336 10.78 -24.15 -29.19
C LYS A 336 9.87 -24.69 -30.29
N LEU A 337 8.72 -24.03 -30.48
CA LEU A 337 7.79 -24.35 -31.55
C LEU A 337 7.91 -23.35 -32.69
N GLY A 338 8.28 -23.83 -33.88
CA GLY A 338 8.46 -22.97 -35.06
C GLY A 338 9.61 -21.97 -34.91
N GLY A 339 10.64 -22.31 -34.13
CA GLY A 339 11.82 -21.47 -33.90
C GLY A 339 11.68 -20.42 -32.79
N SER A 340 10.48 -20.26 -32.21
CA SER A 340 10.24 -19.32 -31.11
C SER A 340 9.98 -20.06 -29.79
N PRO A 341 10.51 -19.57 -28.66
CA PRO A 341 10.22 -20.16 -27.35
C PRO A 341 8.77 -19.90 -26.96
N ARG A 342 8.11 -20.91 -26.39
CA ARG A 342 6.73 -20.85 -25.91
C ARG A 342 6.58 -21.24 -24.44
N GLY A 343 7.64 -21.76 -23.84
CA GLY A 343 7.68 -22.09 -22.42
C GLY A 343 8.83 -21.45 -21.67
N LYS A 344 8.81 -21.64 -20.36
CA LYS A 344 9.82 -21.24 -19.39
C LYS A 344 10.20 -22.43 -18.49
N CYS A 345 11.47 -22.56 -18.19
CA CYS A 345 12.00 -23.56 -17.27
C CYS A 345 11.74 -23.13 -15.82
N VAL A 346 10.74 -23.75 -15.20
CA VAL A 346 10.31 -23.45 -13.84
C VAL A 346 10.86 -24.50 -12.89
N PRO A 347 11.46 -24.13 -11.75
CA PRO A 347 11.91 -25.09 -10.75
C PRO A 347 10.78 -26.04 -10.33
N ILE A 348 11.07 -27.35 -10.23
CA ILE A 348 10.08 -28.38 -9.85
C ILE A 348 9.39 -28.05 -8.52
N SER A 349 10.09 -27.39 -7.59
CA SER A 349 9.54 -26.93 -6.31
C SER A 349 8.40 -25.92 -6.46
N MET A 350 8.38 -25.13 -7.54
CA MET A 350 7.34 -24.16 -7.84
C MET A 350 6.19 -24.75 -8.67
N VAL A 351 6.41 -25.92 -9.29
CA VAL A 351 5.37 -26.64 -10.03
C VAL A 351 4.60 -27.52 -9.05
N PRO A 352 3.28 -27.32 -8.86
CA PRO A 352 2.42 -28.19 -8.07
C PRO A 352 2.45 -29.63 -8.55
N ALA A 353 2.41 -30.54 -7.59
CA ALA A 353 2.57 -31.96 -7.83
C ALA A 353 1.60 -32.52 -8.90
N SER A 354 0.37 -31.99 -8.98
CA SER A 354 -0.65 -32.38 -9.96
C SER A 354 -0.29 -32.04 -11.40
N SER A 355 0.54 -31.03 -11.62
CA SER A 355 0.91 -30.55 -12.96
C SER A 355 2.21 -31.15 -13.46
N ARG A 356 3.07 -31.65 -12.55
CA ARG A 356 4.41 -32.16 -12.88
C ARG A 356 4.42 -33.25 -13.94
N SER A 357 3.43 -34.15 -13.93
CA SER A 357 3.37 -35.26 -14.91
C SER A 357 2.95 -34.83 -16.32
N ARG A 358 2.60 -33.56 -16.53
CA ARG A 358 2.14 -33.01 -17.82
C ARG A 358 3.17 -32.09 -18.47
N LEU A 359 4.23 -31.79 -17.73
CA LEU A 359 5.35 -30.98 -18.19
C LEU A 359 6.55 -31.93 -18.29
N ASP A 360 7.39 -31.72 -19.28
CA ASP A 360 8.70 -32.36 -19.37
C ASP A 360 9.78 -31.34 -19.02
N ASP A 361 11.03 -31.77 -19.08
CA ASP A 361 12.22 -30.94 -18.93
C ASP A 361 12.87 -30.64 -20.28
N GLU A 362 12.10 -30.66 -21.38
CA GLU A 362 12.61 -30.35 -22.73
C GLU A 362 13.20 -28.92 -22.74
N ASP A 363 14.46 -28.78 -23.16
CA ASP A 363 15.26 -27.54 -23.11
C ASP A 363 15.57 -26.99 -21.69
N CYS A 364 15.24 -27.73 -20.62
CA CYS A 364 15.47 -27.32 -19.22
C CYS A 364 16.52 -28.18 -18.51
N VAL A 365 16.89 -27.79 -17.28
CA VAL A 365 17.83 -28.60 -16.48
C VAL A 365 17.13 -29.85 -15.95
N GLU A 366 17.51 -31.01 -16.49
CA GLU A 366 16.95 -32.33 -16.17
C GLU A 366 16.87 -32.57 -14.66
N GLY A 367 15.70 -33.02 -14.20
CA GLY A 367 15.44 -33.33 -12.79
C GLY A 367 15.43 -32.13 -11.83
N LYS A 368 15.55 -30.89 -12.33
CA LYS A 368 15.49 -29.66 -11.52
C LYS A 368 14.37 -28.72 -11.95
N GLU A 369 14.10 -28.65 -13.24
CA GLU A 369 13.15 -27.72 -13.84
C GLU A 369 12.19 -28.45 -14.77
N LEU A 370 11.00 -27.90 -14.96
CA LEU A 370 10.03 -28.35 -15.94
C LEU A 370 9.67 -27.20 -16.87
N CYS A 371 9.49 -27.52 -18.15
CA CYS A 371 9.06 -26.58 -19.15
C CYS A 371 7.57 -26.28 -19.01
N ALA A 372 7.24 -25.14 -18.40
CA ALA A 372 5.86 -24.66 -18.28
C ALA A 372 5.53 -23.71 -19.44
N PRO A 373 4.33 -23.76 -20.03
CA PRO A 373 3.89 -22.74 -20.98
C PRO A 373 4.00 -21.34 -20.38
N ALA A 374 4.55 -20.38 -21.13
CA ALA A 374 4.80 -19.03 -20.62
C ALA A 374 3.49 -18.34 -20.17
N GLU A 375 2.39 -18.60 -20.87
CA GLU A 375 1.06 -18.08 -20.52
C GLU A 375 0.55 -18.59 -19.16
N ASN A 376 1.01 -19.76 -18.69
CA ASN A 376 0.62 -20.29 -17.39
C ASN A 376 1.40 -19.65 -16.23
N LEU A 377 2.41 -18.82 -16.52
CA LEU A 377 3.13 -18.03 -15.53
C LEU A 377 2.54 -16.64 -15.33
N ASP A 378 1.60 -16.25 -16.17
CA ASP A 378 0.84 -15.02 -15.99
C ASP A 378 -0.44 -15.33 -15.19
N PRO A 379 -0.58 -14.79 -13.96
CA PRO A 379 -1.76 -15.01 -13.14
C PRO A 379 -3.06 -14.46 -13.72
N THR A 380 -2.95 -13.49 -14.62
CA THR A 380 -4.09 -12.86 -15.26
C THR A 380 -4.52 -13.59 -16.52
N HIS A 381 -3.71 -14.54 -16.99
CA HIS A 381 -4.01 -15.32 -18.18
C HIS A 381 -5.28 -16.15 -17.99
N LYS A 382 -6.23 -15.98 -18.91
CA LYS A 382 -7.43 -16.79 -19.00
C LYS A 382 -7.36 -17.62 -20.26
N ALA A 383 -7.39 -18.95 -20.12
CA ALA A 383 -7.35 -19.84 -21.25
C ALA A 383 -8.56 -19.62 -22.17
N THR A 384 -8.29 -19.56 -23.48
CA THR A 384 -9.34 -19.37 -24.49
C THR A 384 -10.20 -20.62 -24.60
N ALA A 385 -11.52 -20.50 -24.50
CA ALA A 385 -12.44 -21.62 -24.71
C ALA A 385 -12.38 -22.12 -26.17
N CYS A 386 -12.51 -23.44 -26.35
CA CYS A 386 -12.43 -24.07 -27.66
C CYS A 386 -13.51 -25.13 -27.90
N ASN A 387 -13.78 -25.37 -29.18
CA ASN A 387 -14.61 -26.46 -29.67
C ASN A 387 -13.80 -27.30 -30.64
N ALA A 388 -13.86 -28.61 -30.48
CA ALA A 388 -13.12 -29.55 -31.29
C ALA A 388 -13.98 -30.77 -31.63
N ASP A 389 -13.67 -31.41 -32.75
CA ASP A 389 -14.22 -32.69 -33.16
C ASP A 389 -13.04 -33.61 -33.44
N SER A 390 -12.89 -34.67 -32.65
CA SER A 390 -11.85 -35.68 -32.87
C SER A 390 -12.48 -37.04 -33.12
N PHE A 391 -11.81 -37.85 -33.93
CA PHE A 391 -12.30 -39.19 -34.28
C PHE A 391 -12.55 -40.08 -33.05
N VAL A 392 -11.78 -39.88 -31.97
CA VAL A 392 -11.83 -40.71 -30.76
C VAL A 392 -12.80 -40.16 -29.71
N LEU A 393 -12.88 -38.84 -29.55
CA LEU A 393 -13.69 -38.19 -28.50
C LEU A 393 -15.03 -37.64 -29.02
N GLY A 394 -15.23 -37.64 -30.35
CA GLY A 394 -16.33 -36.92 -30.99
C GLY A 394 -16.22 -35.42 -30.79
N LYS A 395 -17.37 -34.73 -30.76
CA LYS A 395 -17.46 -33.30 -30.50
C LYS A 395 -17.31 -33.00 -29.02
N TYR A 396 -16.41 -32.09 -28.66
CA TYR A 396 -16.20 -31.67 -27.28
C TYR A 396 -15.84 -30.18 -27.17
N THR A 397 -16.10 -29.63 -25.98
CA THR A 397 -15.69 -28.29 -25.56
C THR A 397 -14.50 -28.37 -24.62
N GLY A 398 -13.60 -27.39 -24.67
CA GLY A 398 -12.41 -27.37 -23.85
C GLY A 398 -11.78 -25.99 -23.73
N VAL A 399 -10.49 -25.98 -23.43
CA VAL A 399 -9.65 -24.78 -23.44
C VAL A 399 -8.43 -25.00 -24.33
N CYS A 400 -8.00 -23.93 -25.00
CA CYS A 400 -6.78 -23.93 -25.79
C CYS A 400 -5.58 -23.95 -24.86
N VAL A 401 -4.82 -25.04 -24.92
CA VAL A 401 -3.60 -25.25 -24.15
C VAL A 401 -2.40 -25.26 -25.09
N SER A 402 -1.28 -24.71 -24.63
CA SER A 402 -0.02 -24.76 -25.38
C SER A 402 0.36 -26.19 -25.74
N ASN A 403 0.89 -26.37 -26.95
CA ASN A 403 1.49 -27.64 -27.37
C ASN A 403 2.77 -28.01 -26.58
N CYS A 404 3.24 -27.11 -25.70
CA CYS A 404 4.27 -27.43 -24.71
C CYS A 404 3.78 -28.38 -23.60
N VAL A 405 2.46 -28.48 -23.39
CA VAL A 405 1.89 -29.42 -22.41
C VAL A 405 1.75 -30.79 -23.04
N LYS A 406 2.32 -31.83 -22.42
CA LYS A 406 2.18 -33.21 -22.89
C LYS A 406 0.97 -33.87 -22.22
N PHE A 407 0.01 -34.30 -23.04
CA PHE A 407 -1.15 -35.08 -22.58
C PHE A 407 -0.91 -36.61 -22.64
N GLY A 408 0.36 -37.03 -22.76
CA GLY A 408 0.73 -38.43 -22.99
C GLY A 408 -0.03 -39.04 -24.18
N ILE A 409 -0.43 -40.31 -24.05
CA ILE A 409 -1.21 -41.02 -25.06
C ILE A 409 -2.57 -40.37 -25.35
N GLN A 410 -3.12 -39.60 -24.40
CA GLN A 410 -4.39 -38.91 -24.59
C GLN A 410 -4.26 -37.76 -25.60
N GLY A 411 -3.07 -37.19 -25.76
CA GLY A 411 -2.80 -36.11 -26.71
C GLY A 411 -3.08 -36.50 -28.17
N VAL A 412 -2.92 -37.79 -28.51
CA VAL A 412 -3.20 -38.30 -29.87
C VAL A 412 -4.69 -38.21 -30.22
N ALA A 413 -5.56 -38.21 -29.21
CA ALA A 413 -7.01 -38.11 -29.39
C ALA A 413 -7.52 -36.66 -29.39
N LEU A 414 -6.66 -35.67 -29.11
CA LEU A 414 -7.06 -34.27 -29.06
C LEU A 414 -6.98 -33.64 -30.45
N ALA A 415 -8.05 -32.95 -30.86
CA ALA A 415 -8.03 -32.12 -32.05
C ALA A 415 -7.68 -30.67 -31.68
N ARG A 416 -7.08 -29.95 -32.63
CA ARG A 416 -6.78 -28.51 -32.47
C ARG A 416 -8.06 -27.68 -32.28
N GLY A 417 -9.15 -28.06 -32.94
CA GLY A 417 -10.38 -27.28 -32.95
C GLY A 417 -10.16 -25.88 -33.53
N ASN A 418 -10.76 -24.87 -32.89
CA ASN A 418 -10.58 -23.45 -33.19
C ASN A 418 -9.36 -22.81 -32.49
N CYS A 419 -8.47 -23.59 -31.88
CA CYS A 419 -7.25 -23.06 -31.28
C CYS A 419 -6.21 -22.64 -32.34
N SER A 420 -5.25 -21.81 -31.92
CA SER A 420 -4.13 -21.40 -32.76
C SER A 420 -3.27 -22.61 -33.20
N SER A 421 -2.42 -22.44 -34.21
CA SER A 421 -1.54 -23.52 -34.72
C SER A 421 -0.54 -24.06 -33.68
N VAL A 422 -0.31 -23.36 -32.58
CA VAL A 422 0.62 -23.73 -31.50
C VAL A 422 -0.10 -24.22 -30.24
N GLN A 423 -1.41 -24.44 -30.33
CA GLN A 423 -2.26 -24.89 -29.23
C GLN A 423 -3.12 -26.08 -29.66
N THR A 424 -3.57 -26.84 -28.68
CA THR A 424 -4.51 -27.96 -28.85
C THR A 424 -5.73 -27.72 -27.98
N CYS A 425 -6.92 -28.16 -28.43
CA CYS A 425 -8.13 -28.04 -27.63
C CYS A 425 -8.19 -29.22 -26.63
N ALA A 426 -7.97 -28.93 -25.34
CA ALA A 426 -8.04 -29.93 -24.27
C ALA A 426 -9.41 -29.89 -23.58
N PRO A 427 -10.16 -31.00 -23.54
CA PRO A 427 -11.46 -31.05 -22.88
C PRO A 427 -11.31 -30.78 -21.38
N CYS A 428 -12.26 -30.08 -20.76
CA CYS A 428 -12.25 -29.85 -19.31
C CYS A 428 -12.75 -31.05 -18.49
N VAL A 429 -13.60 -31.87 -19.11
CA VAL A 429 -14.20 -33.05 -18.48
C VAL A 429 -14.10 -34.22 -19.45
N GLN A 430 -13.69 -35.39 -18.96
CA GLN A 430 -13.67 -36.63 -19.71
C GLN A 430 -14.28 -37.75 -18.86
N GLY A 431 -15.33 -38.42 -19.37
CA GLY A 431 -16.04 -39.46 -18.61
C GLY A 431 -16.63 -38.95 -17.29
N GLY A 432 -17.07 -37.69 -17.24
CA GLY A 432 -17.64 -37.06 -16.05
C GLY A 432 -16.61 -36.61 -15.00
N LYS A 433 -15.30 -36.74 -15.25
CA LYS A 433 -14.24 -36.30 -14.33
C LYS A 433 -13.46 -35.11 -14.89
N PRO A 434 -13.04 -34.15 -14.06
CA PRO A 434 -12.14 -33.08 -14.49
C PRO A 434 -10.87 -33.66 -15.09
N THR A 435 -10.46 -33.14 -16.24
CA THR A 435 -9.23 -33.58 -16.90
C THR A 435 -8.00 -32.93 -16.31
N GLY A 436 -8.13 -31.91 -15.45
CA GLY A 436 -7.00 -31.13 -14.93
C GLY A 436 -6.28 -30.31 -16.00
N ALA A 437 -6.93 -30.06 -17.15
CA ALA A 437 -6.38 -29.15 -18.15
C ALA A 437 -6.27 -27.73 -17.57
N PRO A 438 -5.12 -27.05 -17.69
CA PRO A 438 -4.94 -25.69 -17.20
C PRO A 438 -6.01 -24.74 -17.76
N GLY A 439 -6.64 -23.94 -16.89
CA GLY A 439 -7.68 -22.96 -17.28
C GLY A 439 -9.11 -23.50 -17.36
N CYS A 440 -9.34 -24.79 -17.11
CA CYS A 440 -10.68 -25.34 -17.02
C CYS A 440 -11.36 -25.06 -15.67
N PRO A 441 -12.70 -24.89 -15.63
CA PRO A 441 -13.42 -24.71 -14.36
C PRO A 441 -13.21 -25.90 -13.43
N GLY A 442 -12.70 -25.66 -12.23
CA GLY A 442 -12.41 -26.71 -11.25
C GLY A 442 -11.16 -27.54 -11.53
N SER A 443 -10.35 -27.20 -12.55
CA SER A 443 -8.95 -27.60 -12.59
C SER A 443 -8.14 -26.75 -11.62
N PRO A 444 -7.13 -27.32 -10.92
CA PRO A 444 -6.23 -26.53 -10.07
C PRO A 444 -5.56 -25.42 -10.88
#